data_AF-A0A2W6CQ69-F1
#
_entry.id   AF-A0A2W6CQ69-F1
#
_cell.length_a   1.000
_cell.length_b   1.000
_cell.length_c   1.000
_cell.angle_alpha   90.00
_cell.angle_beta   90.00
_cell.angle_gamma   90.00
#
_symmetry.space_group_name_H-M   'P 1'
#
loop_
_entity.id
_entity.type
_entity.pdbx_description
1 polymer ?
#
loop_
_entity_poly.entity_id
_entity_poly.type
_entity_poly.pdbx_seq_one_letter_code
_entity_poly.pdbx_strand_id
1 'polypeptide(L)' 'MFAEHGLQPLEDTRRRFAFPVDSPAVGAMLLDSLYLPDVDPTRLAAARRVAESWAGGDLGIPLRRLTAHKSTGSR' A
#
# COMPACT_ATOMS: atom_id res chain seq x y z
N MET A 1 -18.48 7.95 -6.34
CA MET A 1 -18.20 7.92 -4.87
C MET A 1 -19.27 7.09 -4.17
N PHE A 2 -19.01 6.39 -3.04
CA PHE A 2 -19.87 5.34 -2.39
C PHE A 2 -21.39 5.38 -2.65
N ALA A 3 -22.02 6.57 -2.54
CA ALA A 3 -23.43 6.78 -2.82
C ALA A 3 -23.88 6.31 -4.22
N GLU A 4 -23.06 6.50 -5.26
CA GLU A 4 -23.31 6.04 -6.63
C GLU A 4 -23.41 4.51 -6.76
N HIS A 5 -22.92 3.77 -5.77
CA HIS A 5 -22.97 2.30 -5.71
C HIS A 5 -23.96 1.79 -4.65
N GLY A 6 -24.85 2.64 -4.12
CA GLY A 6 -25.80 2.25 -3.07
C GLY A 6 -25.15 1.90 -1.73
N LEU A 7 -23.92 2.38 -1.51
CA LEU A 7 -23.17 2.20 -0.27
C LEU A 7 -23.26 3.48 0.56
N GLN A 8 -23.65 3.31 1.82
CA GLN A 8 -23.69 4.39 2.80
C GLN A 8 -22.38 4.38 3.60
N PRO A 9 -21.53 5.41 3.46
CA PRO A 9 -20.26 5.49 4.19
C PRO A 9 -20.49 5.44 5.70
N LEU A 10 -19.68 4.66 6.40
CA LEU A 10 -19.66 4.59 7.86
C LEU A 10 -18.41 5.27 8.42
N GLU A 11 -17.24 5.03 7.83
CA GLU A 11 -15.98 5.54 8.35
C GLU A 11 -14.92 5.74 7.25
N ASP A 12 -14.10 6.78 7.40
CA ASP A 12 -12.88 7.02 6.63
C ASP A 12 -11.71 7.31 7.58
N THR A 13 -10.98 6.26 7.94
CA THR A 13 -9.81 6.36 8.83
C THR A 13 -8.53 6.42 8.01
N ARG A 14 -7.61 7.32 8.38
CA ARG A 14 -6.23 7.33 7.86
C ARG A 14 -5.25 7.05 8.99
N ARG A 15 -4.36 6.08 8.81
CA ARG A 15 -3.33 5.70 9.79
C ARG A 15 -2.04 5.40 9.08
N ARG A 16 -0.91 5.76 9.70
CA ARG A 16 0.42 5.34 9.25
C ARG A 16 0.92 4.25 10.18
N PHE A 17 1.33 3.13 9.61
CA PHE A 17 1.97 2.04 10.34
C PHE A 17 3.47 2.05 10.05
N ALA A 18 4.27 1.70 11.05
CA ALA A 18 5.69 1.43 10.85
C ALA A 18 5.84 -0.04 10.43
N PHE A 19 6.59 -0.29 9.36
CA PHE A 19 6.96 -1.61 8.92
C PHE A 19 8.49 -1.74 8.96
N PRO A 20 9.04 -2.56 9.87
CA PRO A 20 10.48 -2.66 10.05
C PRO A 20 11.13 -3.31 8.82
N VAL A 21 12.26 -2.75 8.39
CA VAL A 21 13.11 -3.29 7.32
C VAL A 21 14.39 -3.80 7.94
N ASP A 22 14.32 -4.97 8.57
CA ASP A 22 15.44 -5.51 9.35
C ASP A 22 16.59 -6.05 8.47
N SER A 23 16.36 -6.21 7.17
CA SER A 23 17.38 -6.63 6.21
C SER A 23 17.13 -6.09 4.80
N PRO A 24 18.16 -6.03 3.94
CA PRO A 24 17.99 -5.65 2.53
C PRO A 24 17.00 -6.53 1.78
N ALA A 25 16.86 -7.81 2.17
CA ALA A 25 15.92 -8.75 1.56
C ALA A 25 14.46 -8.30 1.73
N VAL A 26 14.12 -7.64 2.84
CA VAL A 26 12.78 -7.10 3.09
C VAL A 26 12.47 -5.96 2.12
N GLY A 27 13.43 -5.06 1.87
CA GLY A 27 13.30 -3.99 0.87
C GLY A 27 13.16 -4.54 -0.56
N ALA A 28 13.91 -5.59 -0.90
CA ALA A 28 13.79 -6.27 -2.18
C ALA A 28 12.41 -6.93 -2.37
N MET A 29 11.90 -7.61 -1.34
CA MET A 29 10.57 -8.24 -1.35
C MET A 29 9.46 -7.24 -1.67
N LEU A 30 9.53 -6.01 -1.14
CA LEU A 30 8.57 -4.96 -1.48
C LEU A 30 8.56 -4.69 -2.99
N LEU A 31 9.73 -4.50 -3.60
CA LEU A 31 9.85 -4.25 -5.04
C LEU A 31 9.33 -5.43 -5.87
N ASP A 32 9.62 -6.65 -5.44
CA ASP A 32 9.19 -7.89 -6.12
C ASP A 32 7.67 -8.10 -6.04
N SER A 33 7.02 -7.56 -5.01
CA SER A 33 5.56 -7.62 -4.85
C SER A 33 4.80 -6.64 -5.75
N LEU A 34 5.49 -5.64 -6.32
CA LEU A 34 4.87 -4.65 -7.19
C LEU A 34 4.66 -5.23 -8.58
N TYR A 35 3.46 -5.04 -9.11
CA TYR A 35 3.17 -5.32 -10.51
C TYR A 35 3.77 -4.19 -11.38
N LEU A 36 4.88 -4.48 -12.07
CA LEU A 36 5.67 -3.50 -12.82
C LEU A 36 5.90 -3.93 -14.30
N PRO A 37 4.84 -4.22 -15.09
CA PRO A 37 4.97 -4.83 -16.42
C PRO A 37 5.72 -3.97 -17.45
N ASP A 38 5.70 -2.65 -17.30
CA ASP A 38 6.28 -1.71 -18.27
C ASP A 38 7.47 -0.91 -17.70
N VAL A 39 8.04 -1.37 -16.59
CA VAL A 39 9.18 -0.69 -15.95
C VAL A 39 10.48 -1.19 -16.55
N ASP A 40 11.29 -0.23 -17.02
CA ASP A 40 12.64 -0.50 -17.50
C ASP A 40 13.49 -1.26 -16.46
N PRO A 41 14.16 -2.37 -16.83
CA PRO A 41 14.95 -3.16 -15.89
C PRO A 41 16.06 -2.37 -15.18
N THR A 42 16.66 -1.38 -15.83
CA THR A 42 17.69 -0.51 -15.23
C THR A 42 17.09 0.36 -14.13
N ARG A 43 15.85 0.83 -14.33
CA ARG A 43 15.12 1.59 -13.31
C ARG A 43 14.78 0.71 -12.10
N LEU A 44 14.39 -0.54 -12.34
CA LEU A 44 14.16 -1.50 -11.25
C LEU A 44 15.46 -1.81 -10.49
N ALA A 45 16.60 -1.98 -11.19
CA ALA A 45 17.90 -2.18 -10.57
C ALA A 45 18.34 -0.97 -9.72
N ALA A 46 18.10 0.26 -10.19
CA ALA A 46 18.34 1.47 -9.42
C ALA A 46 17.47 1.54 -8.17
N ALA A 47 16.18 1.17 -8.27
CA ALA A 47 15.28 1.10 -7.13
C ALA A 47 15.75 0.06 -6.09
N ARG A 48 16.26 -1.10 -6.51
CA ARG A 48 16.83 -2.10 -5.60
C ARG A 48 18.00 -1.56 -4.79
N ARG A 49 18.92 -0.84 -5.41
CA ARG A 49 20.07 -0.21 -4.70
C ARG A 49 19.60 0.81 -3.65
N VAL A 50 18.53 1.55 -3.92
CA VAL A 50 17.93 2.45 -2.93
C VAL A 50 17.27 1.65 -1.81
N ALA A 51 16.57 0.55 -2.13
CA ALA A 51 15.91 -0.29 -1.13
C ALA A 51 16.90 -0.98 -0.18
N GLU A 52 18.11 -1.31 -0.64
CA GLU A 52 19.19 -1.84 0.21
C GLU A 52 19.56 -0.87 1.34
N SER A 53 19.50 0.45 1.10
CA SER A 53 19.83 1.47 2.11
C SER A 53 18.74 1.68 3.15
N TRP A 54 17.59 1.00 3.05
CA TRP A 54 16.51 1.09 4.03
C TRP A 54 16.70 0.13 5.20
N ALA A 55 17.62 -0.83 5.08
CA ALA A 55 17.90 -1.81 6.13
C ALA A 55 18.26 -1.12 7.46
N GLY A 56 17.65 -1.56 8.55
CA GLY A 56 17.79 -0.97 9.88
C GLY A 56 16.87 0.24 10.15
N GLY A 57 15.98 0.58 9.21
CA GLY A 57 14.95 1.60 9.38
C GLY A 57 13.52 1.06 9.28
N ASP A 58 12.56 1.99 9.34
CA ASP A 58 11.13 1.68 9.19
C ASP A 58 10.55 2.31 7.92
N LEU A 59 9.80 1.51 7.16
CA LEU A 59 8.94 2.01 6.11
C LEU A 59 7.61 2.49 6.70
N GLY A 60 7.23 3.71 6.37
CA GLY A 60 5.91 4.24 6.70
C GLY A 60 4.87 3.72 5.72
N ILE A 61 3.96 2.84 6.17
CA ILE A 61 2.86 2.33 5.35
C ILE A 61 1.59 3.15 5.64
N PRO A 62 1.16 4.03 4.72
CA PRO A 62 -0.10 4.73 4.86
C PRO A 62 -1.25 3.78 4.53
N LEU A 63 -2.16 3.60 5.48
CA LEU A 63 -3.39 2.86 5.28
C LEU A 63 -4.59 3.81 5.40
N ARG A 64 -5.46 3.77 4.40
CA ARG A 64 -6.79 4.37 4.47
C ARG A 64 -7.82 3.25 4.56
N ARG A 65 -8.59 3.23 5.64
CA ARG A 65 -9.70 2.29 5.82
C ARG A 65 -11.00 3.03 5.56
N LEU A 66 -11.71 2.58 4.53
CA LEU A 66 -13.06 3.03 4.23
C LEU A 66 -14.03 1.92 4.58
N THR A 67 -15.03 2.20 5.41
CA THR A 67 -16.14 1.28 5.65
C THR A 67 -17.44 1.90 5.18
N ALA A 68 -18.31 1.05 4.66
CA ALA A 68 -19.65 1.41 4.24
C ALA A 68 -20.57 0.22 4.45
N HIS A 69 -21.85 0.48 4.65
CA HIS A 69 -22.87 -0.56 4.65
C HIS A 69 -23.69 -0.47 3.36
N LYS A 70 -24.20 -1.62 2.91
CA LYS A 70 -25.13 -1.65 1.77
C LYS A 70 -26.50 -1.18 2.25
N SER A 71 -27.06 -0.18 1.59
CA SER A 71 -28.46 0.16 1.81
C SER A 71 -29.32 -0.97 1.24
N THR A 72 -29.86 -1.83 2.11
CA THR A 72 -30.99 -2.67 1.72
C THR A 72 -32.18 -1.74 1.62
N GLY A 73 -32.55 -1.36 0.39
CA GLY A 73 -33.75 -0.56 0.16
C GLY A 73 -34.94 -1.21 0.86
N SER A 74 -35.65 -0.42 1.69
CA SER A 74 -36.96 -0.82 2.20
C SER A 74 -37.83 -1.13 0.99
N ARG A 75 -38.16 -2.41 0.80
CA ARG A 75 -39.37 -2.77 0.07
C ARG A 75 -40.58 -2.50 0.95
#